data_AF-A0A3Q7HKD5-F1
#
_entry.id   AF-A0A3Q7HKD5-F1
#
_cell.length_a   1.000
_cell.length_b   1.000
_cell.length_c   1.000
_cell.angle_alpha   90.00
_cell.angle_beta   90.00
_cell.angle_gamma   90.00
#
_symmetry.space_group_name_H-M   'P 1'
#
loop_
_entity.id
_entity.type
_entity.pdbx_description
1 polymer ?
#
loop_
_entity_poly.entity_id
_entity_poly.type
_entity_poly.pdbx_seq_one_letter_code
_entity_poly.pdbx_strand_id
1 'polypeptide(L)' 'MLSFGTPEKQILIEPIFAQWIQSAHGKTSYGFDLLLSSTTGPAFNAGRSIWSLSGN' A
#
# COMPACT_ATOMS: atom_id res chain seq x y z
N MET A 1 -24.66 -14.24 10.42
CA MET A 1 -23.32 -14.25 11.06
C MET A 1 -22.98 -12.89 11.69
N LEU A 2 -23.20 -11.74 11.04
CA LEU A 2 -23.26 -10.45 11.75
C LEU A 2 -24.57 -10.26 12.53
N SER A 3 -25.69 -10.68 11.95
CA SER A 3 -27.02 -10.68 12.57
C SER A 3 -27.16 -11.62 13.79
N PHE A 4 -26.17 -12.47 14.08
CA PHE A 4 -26.18 -13.37 15.24
C PHE A 4 -25.25 -12.89 16.37
N GLY A 5 -24.78 -11.64 16.33
CA GLY A 5 -23.97 -11.04 17.40
C GLY A 5 -22.62 -11.70 17.63
N THR A 6 -22.11 -12.49 16.67
CA THR A 6 -20.81 -13.19 16.76
C THR A 6 -19.88 -12.69 15.65
N PRO A 7 -19.43 -11.43 15.71
CA PRO A 7 -18.57 -10.83 14.69
C PRO A 7 -17.21 -11.54 14.58
N GLU A 8 -16.75 -12.22 15.63
CA GLU A 8 -15.47 -12.94 15.65
C GLU A 8 -15.49 -14.18 14.75
N LYS A 9 -16.68 -14.71 14.48
CA LYS A 9 -16.86 -15.87 13.57
C LYS A 9 -17.01 -15.43 12.10
N GLN A 10 -16.85 -14.15 11.81
CA GLN A 10 -16.81 -13.67 10.43
C GLN A 10 -15.47 -14.03 9.79
N ILE A 11 -15.54 -14.57 8.57
CA ILE A 11 -14.34 -14.75 7.74
C ILE A 11 -13.94 -13.37 7.23
N LEU A 12 -12.80 -12.86 7.70
CA LEU A 12 -12.18 -11.64 7.21
C LEU A 12 -11.14 -12.03 6.16
N ILE A 13 -11.24 -11.43 4.98
CA ILE A 13 -10.28 -11.65 3.88
C ILE A 13 -9.42 -10.41 3.77
N GLU A 14 -8.11 -10.57 3.93
CA GLU A 14 -7.17 -9.50 3.70
C GLU A 14 -7.04 -9.22 2.18
N PRO A 15 -7.20 -7.97 1.74
CA PRO A 15 -7.09 -7.62 0.33
C PRO A 15 -5.63 -7.45 -0.10
N ILE A 16 -4.80 -8.48 0.07
CA ILE A 16 -3.34 -8.44 -0.09
C ILE A 16 -2.94 -7.91 -1.48
N PHE A 17 -3.70 -8.27 -2.52
CA PHE A 17 -3.44 -7.76 -3.87
C PHE A 17 -3.66 -6.25 -3.99
N ALA A 18 -4.70 -5.71 -3.36
CA ALA A 18 -4.93 -4.26 -3.33
C ALA A 18 -3.87 -3.55 -2.48
N GLN A 19 -3.44 -4.16 -1.37
CA GLN A 19 -2.34 -3.62 -0.55
C GLN A 19 -1.03 -3.58 -1.33
N TRP A 20 -0.74 -4.61 -2.14
CA TRP A 20 0.44 -4.65 -3.01
C TRP A 20 0.41 -3.53 -4.05
N ILE A 21 -0.72 -3.33 -4.76
CA ILE A 21 -0.88 -2.22 -5.73
C ILE A 21 -0.72 -0.87 -5.03
N GLN A 22 -1.37 -0.69 -3.88
CA GLN A 22 -1.26 0.57 -3.13
C GLN A 22 0.18 0.83 -2.66
N SER A 23 0.93 -0.21 -2.31
CA SER A 23 2.33 -0.08 -1.92
C SER A 23 3.23 0.25 -3.11
N ALA A 24 2.98 -0.36 -4.27
CA ALA A 24 3.66 0.00 -5.51
C ALA A 24 3.48 1.49 -5.87
N HIS A 25 2.38 2.10 -5.44
CA HIS A 25 2.08 3.53 -5.61
C HIS A 25 2.61 4.43 -4.47
N GLY A 26 3.39 3.91 -3.52
CA GLY A 26 4.05 4.72 -2.48
C GLY A 26 3.42 4.64 -1.09
N LYS A 27 2.39 3.81 -0.89
CA LYS A 27 1.82 3.62 0.45
C LYS A 27 2.70 2.67 1.28
N THR A 28 3.39 3.21 2.28
CA THR A 28 4.34 2.45 3.11
C THR A 28 3.71 1.69 4.28
N SER A 29 2.45 1.98 4.63
CA SER A 29 1.80 1.45 5.84
C SER A 29 1.56 -0.06 5.82
N TYR A 30 1.62 -0.72 4.66
CA TYR A 30 1.39 -2.16 4.54
C TYR A 30 2.68 -3.00 4.68
N GLY A 31 3.85 -2.35 4.86
CA GLY A 31 5.12 -3.05 5.09
C GLY A 31 5.75 -3.70 3.85
N PHE A 32 5.21 -3.45 2.65
CA PHE A 32 5.86 -3.84 1.39
C PHE A 32 6.95 -2.83 1.03
N ASP A 33 8.16 -3.30 0.78
CA ASP A 33 9.29 -2.52 0.27
C ASP A 33 9.45 -2.74 -1.24
N LEU A 34 8.63 -2.06 -2.05
CA LEU A 34 8.57 -2.24 -3.50
C LEU A 34 8.26 -0.93 -4.23
N LEU A 35 8.94 -0.69 -5.36
CA LEU A 35 8.72 0.45 -6.24
C LEU A 35 8.70 1.80 -5.46
N LEU A 36 7.57 2.51 -5.44
CA LEU A 36 7.49 3.84 -4.83
C LEU A 36 7.40 3.82 -3.31
N SER A 37 7.05 2.69 -2.67
CA SER A 37 7.11 2.61 -1.19
C SER A 37 8.56 2.51 -0.70
N SER A 38 9.49 2.09 -1.57
CA SER A 38 10.91 1.98 -1.27
C SER A 38 11.65 3.30 -1.54
N THR A 39 11.99 4.03 -0.48
CA THR A 39 12.64 5.36 -0.60
C THR A 39 14.05 5.32 -1.18
N THR A 40 14.69 4.15 -1.20
CA THR A 40 16.00 3.91 -1.79
C THR A 40 15.91 3.26 -3.18
N GLY A 41 14.71 2.89 -3.61
CA GLY A 41 14.47 2.19 -4.86
C GLY A 41 14.67 3.07 -6.10
N PRO A 42 15.05 2.48 -7.25
CA PRO A 42 15.25 3.22 -8.49
C PRO A 42 13.98 3.91 -8.99
N ALA A 43 12.80 3.30 -8.80
CA ALA A 43 11.51 3.89 -9.20
C ALA A 43 11.19 5.18 -8.41
N PHE A 44 11.40 5.16 -7.09
CA PHE A 44 11.23 6.34 -6.25
C PHE A 44 12.25 7.43 -6.60
N ASN A 45 13.53 7.07 -6.73
CA ASN A 45 14.60 8.01 -7.02
C ASN A 45 14.45 8.69 -8.40
N ALA A 46 14.07 7.95 -9.44
CA ALA A 46 13.84 8.51 -10.77
C ALA A 46 12.60 9.42 -10.82
N GLY A 47 11.54 9.07 -10.08
CA GLY A 47 10.31 9.85 -10.03
C GLY A 47 10.35 11.09 -9.16
N ARG A 48 11.27 11.10 -8.17
CA ARG A 48 11.45 12.20 -7.22
C ARG A 48 11.69 13.54 -7.90
N SER A 49 12.55 13.58 -8.91
CA SER A 49 12.91 14.83 -9.60
C SER A 49 11.87 15.31 -10.62
N ILE A 50 10.95 14.45 -11.06
CA ILE A 50 10.01 14.76 -12.16
C ILE A 50 8.63 15.15 -11.61
N TRP A 51 8.03 14.33 -10.76
CA TRP A 51 6.65 14.56 -10.28
C TRP A 51 6.54 14.62 -8.76
N SER A 52 7.40 13.93 -8.00
CA SER A 52 7.28 13.89 -6.54
C SER A 52 7.84 15.13 -5.82
N LEU A 53 8.76 15.89 -6.43
CA LEU A 53 9.22 17.19 -5.93
C LEU A 53 8.64 18.39 -6.71
N SER A 54 7.90 18.15 -7.81
CA SER A 54 7.33 19.22 -8.66
C SER A 54 6.04 19.83 -8.11
N GLY A 55 5.60 19.43 -6.92
CA GLY A 55 4.38 19.91 -6.26
C GLY A 55 4.63 20.96 -5.18
N ASN A 56 5.44 21.99 -5.48
CA ASN A 56 5.48 23.24 -4.74
C ASN A 56 4.90 24.36 -5.60
#